data_AF-A0A6G3WVZ8-F1
#
_entry.id   AF-A0A6G3WVZ8-F1
#
_cell.length_a   1.000
_cell.length_b   1.000
_cell.length_c   1.000
_cell.angle_alpha   90.00
_cell.angle_beta   90.00
_cell.angle_gamma   90.00
#
_symmetry.space_group_name_H-M   'P 1'
#
loop_
_entity.id
_entity.type
_entity.pdbx_description
1 polymer ?
#
loop_
_entity_poly.entity_id
_entity_poly.type
_entity_poly.pdbx_seq_one_letter_code
_entity_poly.pdbx_strand_id
1 'polypeptide(L)' 'VGVRIPDHVVTQALVAELGEPLLSSTLLLPDEEEPLTQGWEIKERLEHEVDAVIDSGDCGTEPTTVVDFS' A
#
# COMPACT_ATOMS: atom_id res chain seq x y z
N VAL A 1 -1.21 13.34 -12.07
CA VAL A 1 -0.85 12.04 -11.46
C VAL A 1 -0.35 12.32 -10.05
N GLY A 2 -0.78 11.54 -9.07
CA GLY A 2 -0.28 11.66 -7.70
C GLY A 2 1.08 10.96 -7.58
N VAL A 3 2.02 11.58 -6.88
CA VAL A 3 3.31 10.97 -6.54
C VAL A 3 3.45 10.99 -5.02
N ARG A 4 3.87 9.87 -4.44
CA ARG A 4 4.14 9.72 -3.00
C ARG A 4 5.56 9.19 -2.82
N ILE A 5 6.26 9.70 -1.82
CA ILE A 5 7.54 9.15 -1.34
C ILE A 5 7.27 8.60 0.08
N PRO A 6 7.05 7.28 0.25
CA PRO A 6 6.70 6.71 1.55
C PRO A 6 7.90 6.68 2.50
N ASP A 7 7.74 7.13 3.74
CA ASP A 7 8.74 6.97 4.80
C ASP A 7 8.58 5.61 5.50
N HIS A 8 8.79 4.52 4.75
CA HIS A 8 8.68 3.16 5.26
C HIS A 8 9.78 2.26 4.67
N VAL A 9 10.53 1.59 5.54
CA VAL A 9 11.77 0.87 5.17
C VAL A 9 11.53 -0.23 4.14
N VAL A 10 10.41 -0.96 4.23
CA VAL A 10 10.09 -2.04 3.29
C VAL A 10 9.75 -1.49 1.91
N THR A 11 8.98 -0.41 1.84
CA THR A 11 8.60 0.21 0.56
C THR A 11 9.81 0.83 -0.13
N GLN A 12 10.71 1.46 0.64
CA GLN A 12 11.99 1.98 0.13
C GLN A 12 12.87 0.86 -0.43
N ALA A 13 12.99 -0.27 0.28
CA ALA A 13 13.77 -1.42 -0.19
C ALA A 13 13.20 -2.03 -1.47
N LEU A 14 11.86 -2.17 -1.57
CA LEU A 14 11.19 -2.70 -2.76
C LEU A 14 11.45 -1.85 -4.00
N VAL A 15 11.27 -0.53 -3.89
CA VAL A 15 11.51 0.40 -5.01
C VAL A 15 12.99 0.44 -5.40
N ALA A 16 13.90 0.37 -4.42
CA ALA A 16 15.33 0.33 -4.67
C ALA A 16 15.76 -0.92 -5.44
N GLU A 17 15.20 -2.09 -5.09
CA GLU A 17 15.46 -3.34 -5.81
C GLU A 17 14.81 -3.34 -7.21
N LEU A 18 13.59 -2.81 -7.33
CA LEU A 18 12.87 -2.72 -8.60
C LEU A 18 13.57 -1.78 -9.60
N GLY A 19 14.22 -0.71 -9.12
CA GLY A 19 14.98 0.25 -9.93
C GLY A 19 14.15 1.27 -10.69
N GLU A 20 12.82 1.26 -10.53
CA GLU A 20 11.88 2.15 -11.18
C GLU A 20 10.66 2.46 -10.27
N PRO A 21 9.84 3.49 -10.60
CA PRO A 21 8.66 3.82 -9.81
C PRO A 21 7.63 2.68 -9.77
N LEU A 22 7.05 2.44 -8.59
CA LEU A 22 5.97 1.49 -8.39
C LEU A 22 4.60 2.18 -8.50
N LEU A 23 3.72 1.68 -9.38
CA LEU A 23 2.32 2.09 -9.41
C LEU A 23 1.56 1.43 -8.25
N SER A 24 0.86 2.23 -7.44
CA SER A 24 0.14 1.74 -6.28
C SER A 24 -1.13 2.55 -5.99
N SER A 25 -2.02 1.98 -5.18
CA SER A 25 -3.15 2.67 -4.56
C SER A 25 -3.26 2.27 -3.09
N THR A 26 -4.05 3.02 -2.31
CA THR A 26 -4.48 2.55 -0.98
C THR A 26 -5.31 1.29 -1.13
N LEU A 27 -5.08 0.28 -0.28
CA LEU A 27 -5.87 -0.95 -0.23
C LEU A 27 -7.19 -0.71 0.54
N LEU A 28 -8.07 0.08 -0.05
CA LEU A 28 -9.44 0.29 0.42
C LEU A 28 -10.37 -0.53 -0.47
N LEU A 29 -11.00 -1.56 0.09
CA LEU A 29 -11.92 -2.42 -0.67
C LEU A 29 -13.26 -1.71 -0.91
N PRO A 30 -14.04 -2.15 -1.91
CA PRO A 30 -15.40 -1.67 -2.08
C PRO A 30 -16.22 -1.84 -0.81
N ASP A 31 -17.05 -0.84 -0.51
CA ASP A 31 -17.95 -0.81 0.64
C ASP A 31 -17.27 -0.82 2.03
N GLU A 32 -15.94 -0.71 2.10
CA GLU A 32 -15.19 -0.52 3.35
C GLU A 32 -14.91 0.99 3.58
N GLU A 33 -15.00 1.43 4.83
CA GLU A 33 -14.67 2.82 5.22
C GLU A 33 -13.18 3.00 5.52
N GLU A 34 -12.49 1.93 5.95
CA GLU A 34 -11.10 1.94 6.37
C GLU A 34 -10.27 0.91 5.57
N PRO A 35 -8.99 1.19 5.29
CA PRO A 35 -8.13 0.25 4.59
C PRO A 35 -7.79 -0.97 5.47
N LEU A 36 -7.59 -2.11 4.82
CA LEU A 36 -7.09 -3.30 5.51
C LEU A 36 -5.61 -3.13 5.88
N THR A 37 -5.26 -3.47 7.12
CA THR A 37 -3.88 -3.33 7.65
C THR A 37 -3.26 -4.64 8.11
N GLN A 38 -4.06 -5.68 8.33
CA GLN A 38 -3.58 -6.95 8.86
C GLN A 38 -3.18 -7.89 7.71
N GLY A 39 -1.88 -8.21 7.61
CA GLY A 39 -1.35 -9.01 6.51
C GLY A 39 -2.01 -10.38 6.34
N TRP A 40 -2.33 -11.05 7.46
CA TRP A 40 -3.04 -12.33 7.44
C TRP A 40 -4.48 -12.22 6.92
N GLU A 41 -5.22 -11.17 7.31
CA GLU A 41 -6.58 -10.93 6.82
C GLU A 41 -6.58 -10.57 5.34
N ILE A 42 -5.64 -9.72 4.91
CA ILE A 42 -5.46 -9.36 3.49
C ILE A 42 -5.22 -10.61 2.66
N LYS A 43 -4.32 -11.50 3.13
CA LYS A 43 -4.05 -12.77 2.46
C LYS A 43 -5.32 -13.62 2.37
N GLU A 44 -6.03 -13.82 3.48
CA GLU A 44 -7.25 -14.65 3.48
C GLU A 44 -8.34 -14.11 2.55
N ARG A 45 -8.52 -12.77 2.50
CA ARG A 45 -9.55 -12.15 1.65
C ARG A 45 -9.16 -12.08 0.17
N LEU A 46 -7.87 -11.95 -0.14
CA LEU A 46 -7.38 -11.64 -1.49
C LEU A 46 -6.42 -12.69 -2.07
N GLU A 47 -6.28 -13.87 -1.47
CA GLU A 47 -5.31 -14.91 -1.91
C GLU A 47 -5.43 -15.33 -3.38
N HIS A 48 -6.56 -15.06 -4.02
CA HIS A 48 -6.80 -15.35 -5.44
C HIS A 48 -6.74 -14.11 -6.34
N GLU A 49 -6.71 -12.92 -5.75
CA GLU A 49 -6.70 -11.62 -6.46
C GLU A 49 -5.30 -10.98 -6.50
N VAL A 50 -4.40 -11.38 -5.59
CA VAL A 50 -3.02 -10.87 -5.52
C VAL A 50 -2.00 -12.01 -5.54
N ASP A 51 -0.88 -11.79 -6.21
CA ASP A 51 0.22 -12.78 -6.28
C ASP A 51 0.95 -12.94 -4.94
N ALA A 52 1.02 -11.87 -4.14
CA ALA A 52 1.73 -11.87 -2.87
C ALA A 52 1.20 -10.82 -1.90
N VAL A 53 1.38 -11.08 -0.60
CA VAL A 53 1.18 -10.14 0.50
C VAL A 53 2.47 -10.05 1.30
N ILE A 54 2.95 -8.82 1.51
CA ILE A 54 4.13 -8.53 2.33
C ILE A 54 3.64 -7.96 3.66
N ASP A 55 3.78 -8.73 4.73
CA ASP A 55 3.47 -8.28 6.09
C ASP A 55 4.74 -7.65 6.71
N SER A 56 4.65 -6.35 7.00
CA SER A 56 5.72 -5.55 7.58
C SER A 56 5.35 -4.90 8.91
N GLY A 57 4.31 -5.41 9.58
CA GLY A 57 3.74 -4.79 10.78
C GLY A 57 2.75 -3.67 10.46
N ASP A 58 2.43 -2.88 11.48
CA ASP A 58 1.39 -1.85 11.40
C ASP A 58 1.86 -0.62 10.59
N CYS A 59 1.09 -0.29 9.55
CA CYS A 59 1.34 0.83 8.64
C CYS A 59 0.40 2.03 8.88
N GLY A 60 -0.52 1.94 9.85
CA GLY A 60 -1.57 2.94 10.10
C GLY A 60 -2.66 2.99 9.02
N THR A 61 -3.79 3.63 9.33
CA THR A 61 -4.91 3.83 8.39
C THR A 61 -5.07 5.27 7.94
N GLU A 62 -4.38 6.22 8.57
CA GLU A 62 -4.52 7.64 8.25
C GLU A 62 -4.03 7.93 6.82
N PRO A 63 -4.89 8.47 5.94
CA PRO A 63 -4.51 8.77 4.57
C PRO A 63 -3.42 9.83 4.49
N THR A 64 -2.57 9.75 3.47
CA THR A 64 -1.63 10.84 3.19
C THR A 64 -2.38 12.07 2.69
N THR A 65 -1.90 13.25 3.08
CA THR A 65 -2.35 14.52 2.51
C THR A 65 -2.06 14.57 1.00
N VAL A 66 -3.10 14.82 0.21
CA VAL A 66 -2.97 15.10 -1.23
C VAL A 66 -2.97 16.61 -1.44
N VAL A 67 -1.92 17.12 -2.07
CA VAL A 67 -1.81 18.52 -2.47
C VAL A 67 -1.88 18.58 -3.99
N ASP A 68 -2.83 19.36 -4.53
CA ASP A 68 -2.93 19.58 -5.96
C ASP A 68 -1.91 20.64 -6.41
N PHE A 69 -1.10 20.29 -7.41
CA PHE A 69 -0.02 21.10 -7.98
C PHE A 69 -0.24 21.42 -9.46
N SER A 70 -1.48 21.32 -9.96
CA SER A 70 -1.86 21.67 -11.34
C SER A 70 -1.67 23.14 -11.68
#